data_AF-A0A0F4G6Z1-F1
#
_entry.id   AF-A0A0F4G6Z1-F1
#
_cell.length_a   1.000
_cell.length_b   1.000
_cell.length_c   1.000
_cell.angle_alpha   90.00
_cell.angle_beta   90.00
_cell.angle_gamma   90.00
#
_symmetry.space_group_name_H-M   'P 1'
#
loop_
_entity.id
_entity.type
_entity.pdbx_description
1 polymer ?
#
loop_
_entity_poly.entity_id
_entity_poly.type
_entity_poly.pdbx_seq_one_letter_code
_entity_poly.pdbx_strand_id
1 'polypeptide(L)'
;MGSPDPWKWMKHQPQAQSNLNGFLGAMRSKKSPWIAYYSVDDLLQDFDRDRPLIVDVGGGTGNDLMHVAASLPESYGDARLILQDTKAVIQSIDQETLAPQISPIAHDFFTPQPPNACGAKVYFLRQVLHDWPDKEALQILAHLKAAMKPGYSRVIVLETIMPTRVAETSPLEAALDLHMMMFFGALERTEQQWSQLFRKAGLTYMRMRVCGDKNQGILEAACQ
;
A
#
# COMPACT_ATOMS: atom_id res chain seq x y z
N MET A 1 -11.57 -26.65 5.96
CA MET A 1 -12.57 -25.60 5.68
C MET A 1 -11.84 -24.28 5.79
N GLY A 2 -11.70 -23.52 4.71
CA GLY A 2 -11.00 -22.23 4.76
C GLY A 2 -11.84 -21.22 5.53
N SER A 3 -11.21 -20.48 6.44
CA SER A 3 -11.86 -19.35 7.12
C SER A 3 -12.46 -18.41 6.06
N PRO A 4 -13.69 -17.91 6.24
CA PRO A 4 -14.30 -17.01 5.28
C PRO A 4 -13.47 -15.73 5.16
N ASP A 5 -12.99 -15.45 3.96
CA ASP A 5 -12.30 -14.20 3.62
C ASP A 5 -13.23 -13.00 3.90
N PRO A 6 -12.90 -12.14 4.88
CA PRO A 6 -13.78 -11.04 5.30
C PRO A 6 -14.05 -10.07 4.14
N TRP A 7 -13.11 -9.92 3.21
CA TRP A 7 -13.25 -9.04 2.05
C TRP A 7 -14.29 -9.57 1.05
N LYS A 8 -14.46 -10.90 0.94
CA LYS A 8 -15.56 -11.48 0.14
C LYS A 8 -16.92 -11.21 0.74
N TRP A 9 -17.05 -11.31 2.06
CA TRP A 9 -18.30 -10.97 2.75
C TRP A 9 -18.62 -9.47 2.56
N MET A 10 -17.61 -8.61 2.69
CA MET A 10 -17.76 -7.15 2.59
C MET A 10 -18.26 -6.67 1.23
N LYS A 11 -17.89 -7.35 0.13
CA LYS A 11 -18.38 -7.07 -1.23
C LYS A 11 -19.90 -7.08 -1.36
N HIS A 12 -20.59 -7.80 -0.46
CA HIS A 12 -22.05 -7.90 -0.45
C HIS A 12 -22.71 -7.01 0.61
N GLN A 13 -21.95 -6.13 1.27
CA GLN A 13 -22.40 -5.28 2.38
C GLN A 13 -22.04 -3.80 2.14
N PRO A 14 -22.73 -3.10 1.21
CA PRO A 14 -22.36 -1.75 0.79
C PRO A 14 -22.28 -0.72 1.92
N GLN A 15 -23.19 -0.80 2.89
CA GLN A 15 -23.19 0.09 4.05
C GLN A 15 -21.99 -0.17 4.96
N ALA A 16 -21.64 -1.44 5.22
CA ALA A 16 -20.48 -1.80 6.02
C ALA A 16 -19.18 -1.35 5.34
N GLN A 17 -19.09 -1.53 4.01
CA GLN A 17 -17.95 -1.06 3.22
C GLN A 17 -17.82 0.47 3.28
N SER A 18 -18.92 1.20 3.13
CA SER A 18 -18.91 2.67 3.27
C SER A 18 -18.45 3.12 4.65
N ASN A 19 -18.98 2.50 5.72
CA ASN A 19 -18.57 2.79 7.09
C ASN A 19 -17.07 2.51 7.31
N LEU A 20 -16.57 1.40 6.79
CA LEU A 20 -15.15 1.06 6.89
C LEU A 20 -14.28 2.06 6.14
N ASN A 21 -14.63 2.42 4.90
CA ASN A 21 -13.89 3.41 4.13
C ASN A 21 -13.81 4.75 4.87
N GLY A 22 -14.92 5.22 5.45
CA GLY A 22 -14.97 6.42 6.27
C GLY A 22 -14.09 6.32 7.52
N PHE A 23 -14.15 5.19 8.22
CA PHE A 23 -13.30 4.92 9.39
C PHE A 23 -11.81 4.91 9.04
N LEU A 24 -11.42 4.17 7.99
CA LEU A 24 -10.02 4.08 7.54
C LEU A 24 -9.50 5.44 7.07
N GLY A 25 -10.30 6.20 6.33
CA GLY A 25 -9.97 7.57 5.93
C GLY A 25 -9.71 8.48 7.14
N ALA A 26 -10.59 8.44 8.15
CA ALA A 26 -10.44 9.22 9.38
C ALA A 26 -9.24 8.79 10.23
N MET A 27 -8.90 7.50 10.25
CA MET A 27 -7.70 7.00 10.93
C MET A 27 -6.42 7.47 10.21
N ARG A 28 -6.42 7.47 8.86
CA ARG A 28 -5.27 7.94 8.06
C ARG A 28 -5.06 9.45 8.18
N SER A 29 -6.11 10.26 8.21
CA SER A 29 -6.01 11.73 8.29
C SER A 29 -5.45 12.25 9.62
N LYS A 30 -5.50 11.44 10.68
CA LYS A 30 -4.90 11.76 11.98
C LYS A 30 -3.38 11.55 12.02
N LYS A 31 -2.81 10.87 11.03
CA LYS A 31 -1.37 10.58 10.94
C LYS A 31 -0.70 11.55 9.99
N SER A 32 0.59 11.82 10.22
CA SER A 32 1.38 12.56 9.25
C SER A 32 1.36 11.84 7.89
N PRO A 33 1.26 12.58 6.77
CA PRO A 33 1.40 12.00 5.44
C PRO A 33 2.72 11.25 5.31
N TRP A 34 2.71 10.09 4.63
CA TRP A 34 3.91 9.26 4.48
C TRP A 34 5.05 10.00 3.76
N ILE A 35 4.70 10.96 2.91
CA ILE A 35 5.65 11.84 2.21
C ILE A 35 6.49 12.73 3.15
N ALA A 36 6.07 12.90 4.41
CA ALA A 36 6.89 13.56 5.44
C ALA A 36 8.11 12.71 5.84
N TYR A 37 8.08 11.39 5.58
CA TYR A 37 9.14 10.44 5.90
C TYR A 37 9.81 9.85 4.65
N TYR A 38 9.18 9.99 3.49
CA TYR A 38 9.70 9.62 2.17
C TYR A 38 9.42 10.76 1.20
N SER A 39 10.39 11.63 0.96
CA SER A 39 10.15 12.89 0.24
C SER A 39 9.72 12.65 -1.22
N VAL A 40 9.05 13.64 -1.80
CA VAL A 40 8.74 13.63 -3.23
C VAL A 40 10.02 13.64 -4.07
N ASP A 41 11.10 14.26 -3.59
CA ASP A 41 12.42 14.20 -4.26
C ASP A 41 12.94 12.76 -4.37
N ASP A 42 12.77 11.94 -3.32
CA ASP A 42 13.13 10.52 -3.35
C ASP A 42 12.27 9.74 -4.37
N LEU A 43 11.02 10.16 -4.63
CA LEU A 43 10.17 9.57 -5.67
C LEU A 43 10.60 9.98 -7.07
N LEU A 44 10.97 11.25 -7.23
CA LEU A 44 11.30 11.86 -8.52
C LEU A 44 12.73 11.54 -8.99
N GLN A 45 13.59 11.01 -8.11
CA GLN A 45 14.94 10.62 -8.47
C GLN A 45 14.95 9.65 -9.67
N ASP A 46 15.63 10.05 -10.76
CA ASP A 46 15.71 9.30 -12.02
C ASP A 46 14.33 8.90 -12.59
N PHE A 47 13.30 9.71 -12.34
CA PHE A 47 11.93 9.42 -12.80
C PHE A 47 11.82 9.51 -14.32
N ASP A 48 11.40 8.39 -14.94
CA ASP A 48 11.08 8.27 -16.35
C ASP A 48 9.62 8.73 -16.57
N ARG A 49 9.44 9.93 -17.13
CA ARG A 49 8.12 10.58 -17.31
C ARG A 49 7.20 9.80 -18.26
N ASP A 50 7.74 8.91 -19.08
CA ASP A 50 6.95 8.01 -19.93
C ASP A 50 6.34 6.85 -19.14
N ARG A 51 6.51 6.81 -17.81
CA ARG A 51 6.00 5.79 -16.89
C ARG A 51 5.14 6.38 -15.78
N PRO A 52 4.25 5.60 -15.14
CA PRO A 52 3.57 6.05 -13.94
C PRO A 52 4.59 6.37 -12.83
N LEU A 53 4.39 7.48 -12.12
CA LEU A 53 5.22 7.80 -10.96
C LEU A 53 4.90 6.85 -9.81
N ILE A 54 3.61 6.65 -9.54
CA ILE A 54 3.16 5.83 -8.42
C ILE A 54 1.86 5.11 -8.78
N VAL A 55 1.79 3.85 -8.39
CA VAL A 55 0.56 3.05 -8.37
C VAL A 55 0.25 2.75 -6.91
N ASP A 56 -0.83 3.32 -6.39
CA ASP A 56 -1.33 3.08 -5.03
C ASP A 56 -2.28 1.88 -5.05
N VAL A 57 -1.79 0.73 -4.60
CA VAL A 57 -2.46 -0.58 -4.69
C VAL A 57 -3.24 -0.83 -3.40
N GLY A 58 -4.57 -0.92 -3.49
CA GLY A 58 -5.44 -0.93 -2.31
C GLY A 58 -5.52 0.45 -1.65
N GLY A 59 -5.48 1.51 -2.46
CA GLY A 59 -5.35 2.89 -1.99
C GLY A 59 -6.61 3.47 -1.34
N GLY A 60 -7.72 2.72 -1.33
CA GLY A 60 -8.99 3.20 -0.82
C GLY A 60 -9.51 4.37 -1.65
N THR A 61 -9.79 5.49 -0.98
CA THR A 61 -10.28 6.72 -1.63
C THR A 61 -9.17 7.67 -2.10
N GLY A 62 -7.90 7.24 -2.10
CA GLY A 62 -6.80 8.00 -2.70
C GLY A 62 -6.17 9.10 -1.84
N ASN A 63 -6.42 9.13 -0.52
CA ASN A 63 -5.85 10.14 0.38
C ASN A 63 -4.31 10.24 0.28
N ASP A 64 -3.62 9.11 0.14
CA ASP A 64 -2.15 9.09 0.05
C ASP A 64 -1.66 9.71 -1.26
N LEU A 65 -2.33 9.45 -2.38
CA LEU A 65 -2.03 10.09 -3.66
C LEU A 65 -2.38 11.57 -3.69
N MET A 66 -3.43 12.01 -2.99
CA MET A 66 -3.74 13.44 -2.85
C MET A 66 -2.60 14.21 -2.17
N HIS A 67 -1.97 13.63 -1.14
CA HIS A 67 -0.81 14.24 -0.51
C HIS A 67 0.41 14.29 -1.44
N VAL A 68 0.66 13.23 -2.21
CA VAL A 68 1.71 13.21 -3.24
C VAL A 68 1.44 14.29 -4.28
N ALA A 69 0.22 14.33 -4.83
CA ALA A 69 -0.22 15.31 -5.81
C ALA A 69 0.00 16.76 -5.37
N ALA A 70 -0.37 17.08 -4.13
CA ALA A 70 -0.20 18.41 -3.55
C ALA A 70 1.26 18.79 -3.27
N SER A 71 2.15 17.81 -3.20
CA SER A 71 3.57 18.00 -2.87
C SER A 71 4.50 17.90 -4.07
N LEU A 72 3.96 17.60 -5.27
CA LEU A 72 4.71 17.58 -6.51
C LEU A 72 5.07 19.02 -6.94
N PRO A 73 6.32 19.26 -7.38
CA PRO A 73 6.66 20.51 -8.06
C PRO A 73 5.81 20.69 -9.32
N GLU A 74 5.53 21.94 -9.69
CA GLU A 74 4.71 22.27 -10.88
C GLU A 74 5.26 21.64 -12.18
N SER A 75 6.58 21.49 -12.29
CA SER A 75 7.24 20.84 -13.44
C SER A 75 6.88 19.36 -13.62
N TYR A 76 6.31 18.73 -12.59
CA TYR A 76 5.81 17.35 -12.55
C TYR A 76 4.29 17.28 -12.37
N GLY A 77 3.54 18.36 -12.65
CA GLY A 77 2.08 18.37 -12.54
C GLY A 77 1.35 17.43 -13.52
N ASP A 78 2.05 16.88 -14.50
CA ASP A 78 1.59 15.87 -15.45
C ASP A 78 2.00 14.43 -15.05
N ALA A 79 2.65 14.25 -13.90
CA ALA A 79 3.07 12.95 -13.42
C ALA A 79 1.86 12.03 -13.22
N ARG A 80 1.88 10.85 -13.81
CA ARG A 80 0.74 9.92 -13.71
C ARG A 80 0.73 9.24 -12.35
N LEU A 81 -0.32 9.49 -11.58
CA LEU A 81 -0.60 8.83 -10.30
C LEU A 81 -1.79 7.89 -10.50
N ILE A 82 -1.61 6.60 -10.25
CA ILE A 82 -2.65 5.60 -10.50
C ILE A 82 -3.19 5.11 -9.16
N LEU A 83 -4.49 5.31 -8.93
CA LEU A 83 -5.19 4.76 -7.76
C LEU A 83 -5.81 3.41 -8.14
N GLN A 84 -5.50 2.35 -7.40
CA GLN A 84 -6.10 1.03 -7.59
C GLN A 84 -6.84 0.57 -6.34
N ASP A 85 -8.09 0.16 -6.53
CA ASP A 85 -8.87 -0.55 -5.52
C ASP A 85 -9.95 -1.39 -6.21
N THR A 86 -10.72 -2.14 -5.45
CA THR A 86 -11.89 -2.87 -5.94
C THR A 86 -12.88 -1.94 -6.65
N LYS A 87 -13.65 -2.51 -7.58
CA LYS A 87 -14.68 -1.76 -8.33
C LYS A 87 -15.64 -0.99 -7.42
N ALA A 88 -16.08 -1.61 -6.31
CA ALA A 88 -17.00 -1.00 -5.37
C ALA A 88 -16.40 0.25 -4.68
N VAL A 89 -15.13 0.20 -4.28
CA VAL A 89 -14.45 1.36 -3.70
C VAL A 89 -14.29 2.45 -4.75
N ILE A 90 -13.77 2.13 -5.93
CA ILE A 90 -13.56 3.13 -7.00
C ILE A 90 -14.87 3.81 -7.42
N GLN A 91 -15.98 3.08 -7.48
CA GLN A 91 -17.30 3.65 -7.80
C GLN A 91 -17.88 4.52 -6.67
N SER A 92 -17.36 4.41 -5.45
CA SER A 92 -17.78 5.23 -4.31
C SER A 92 -17.07 6.59 -4.24
N ILE A 93 -16.00 6.77 -5.02
CA ILE A 93 -15.22 8.00 -5.03
C ILE A 93 -15.91 9.04 -5.92
N ASP A 94 -16.10 10.24 -5.39
CA ASP A 94 -16.39 11.41 -6.21
C ASP A 94 -15.10 11.82 -6.95
N GLN A 95 -15.00 11.47 -8.22
CA GLN A 95 -13.78 11.68 -9.01
C GLN A 95 -13.45 13.16 -9.21
N GLU A 96 -14.42 14.07 -9.07
CA GLU A 96 -14.19 15.52 -9.14
C GLU A 96 -13.36 16.03 -7.95
N THR A 97 -13.29 15.25 -6.86
CA THR A 97 -12.48 15.59 -5.68
C THR A 97 -11.02 15.15 -5.81
N LEU A 98 -10.68 14.33 -6.81
CA LEU A 98 -9.32 13.87 -7.04
C LEU A 98 -8.50 14.93 -7.81
N ALA A 99 -7.21 14.99 -7.53
CA ALA A 99 -6.30 15.82 -8.31
C ALA A 99 -6.29 15.37 -9.79
N PRO A 100 -6.17 16.28 -10.78
CA PRO A 100 -6.26 15.94 -12.21
C PRO A 100 -5.26 14.87 -12.70
N GLN A 101 -4.15 14.72 -11.99
CA GLN A 101 -3.08 13.75 -12.24
C GLN A 101 -3.38 12.33 -11.70
N ILE A 102 -4.43 12.18 -10.88
CA ILE A 102 -4.83 10.90 -10.30
C ILE A 102 -5.85 10.21 -11.21
N SER A 103 -5.50 9.02 -11.68
CA SER A 103 -6.36 8.15 -12.48
C SER A 103 -6.84 6.97 -11.64
N PRO A 104 -8.11 6.92 -11.22
CA PRO A 104 -8.68 5.78 -10.51
C PRO A 104 -8.98 4.61 -11.45
N ILE A 105 -8.54 3.41 -11.06
CA ILE A 105 -8.69 2.17 -11.82
C ILE A 105 -9.22 1.08 -10.90
N ALA A 106 -10.35 0.47 -11.26
CA ALA A 106 -10.81 -0.74 -10.59
C ALA A 106 -9.87 -1.91 -10.92
N HIS A 107 -9.21 -2.47 -9.90
CA HIS A 107 -8.26 -3.56 -10.07
C HIS A 107 -8.29 -4.53 -8.88
N ASP A 108 -8.11 -5.82 -9.18
CA ASP A 108 -7.90 -6.88 -8.19
C ASP A 108 -6.41 -7.23 -8.17
N PHE A 109 -5.72 -6.93 -7.08
CA PHE A 109 -4.28 -7.16 -6.95
C PHE A 109 -3.87 -8.64 -6.95
N PHE A 110 -4.83 -9.57 -6.88
CA PHE A 110 -4.58 -11.01 -7.10
C PHE A 110 -4.54 -11.38 -8.58
N THR A 111 -4.64 -10.40 -9.47
CA THR A 111 -4.56 -10.55 -10.93
C THR A 111 -3.35 -9.78 -11.47
N PRO A 112 -2.87 -10.11 -12.68
CA PRO A 112 -1.78 -9.35 -13.31
C PRO A 112 -2.11 -7.87 -13.46
N GLN A 113 -1.12 -7.00 -13.20
CA GLN A 113 -1.27 -5.56 -13.33
C GLN A 113 -1.66 -5.14 -14.75
N PRO A 114 -2.55 -4.15 -14.92
CA PRO A 114 -2.95 -3.68 -16.24
C PRO A 114 -1.79 -2.97 -16.94
N PRO A 115 -1.73 -2.99 -18.29
CA PRO A 115 -0.59 -2.45 -19.04
C PRO A 115 -0.26 -0.98 -18.75
N ASN A 116 -1.27 -0.16 -18.44
CA ASN A 116 -1.09 1.26 -18.14
C ASN A 116 -0.51 1.52 -16.73
N ALA A 117 -0.48 0.53 -15.85
CA ALA A 117 0.16 0.57 -14.54
C ALA A 117 1.51 -0.16 -14.51
N CYS A 118 1.93 -0.80 -15.60
CA CYS A 118 3.20 -1.51 -15.69
C CYS A 118 4.40 -0.55 -15.77
N GLY A 119 5.51 -0.96 -15.16
CA GLY A 119 6.77 -0.24 -15.14
C GLY A 119 6.72 1.06 -14.34
N ALA A 120 5.80 1.19 -13.38
CA ALA A 120 5.73 2.35 -12.51
C ALA A 120 7.04 2.54 -11.72
N LYS A 121 7.38 3.78 -11.35
CA LYS A 121 8.53 4.05 -10.47
C LYS A 121 8.30 3.41 -9.10
N VAL A 122 7.10 3.57 -8.53
CA VAL A 122 6.71 2.98 -7.26
C VAL A 122 5.38 2.24 -7.37
N TYR A 123 5.33 1.04 -6.80
CA TYR A 123 4.10 0.38 -6.37
C TYR A 123 3.99 0.54 -4.85
N PHE A 124 2.98 1.28 -4.40
CA PHE A 124 2.79 1.65 -2.99
C PHE A 124 1.64 0.84 -2.40
N LEU A 125 1.85 0.27 -1.22
CA LEU A 125 0.82 -0.40 -0.43
C LEU A 125 0.84 0.14 0.99
N ARG A 126 -0.30 0.61 1.49
CA ARG A 126 -0.43 1.09 2.87
C ARG A 126 -1.53 0.31 3.57
N GLN A 127 -1.16 -0.48 4.59
CA GLN A 127 -2.12 -1.26 5.38
C GLN A 127 -2.95 -2.16 4.46
N VAL A 128 -2.24 -2.99 3.70
CA VAL A 128 -2.82 -3.93 2.73
C VAL A 128 -2.27 -5.33 2.98
N LEU A 129 -0.94 -5.47 3.04
CA LEU A 129 -0.30 -6.78 3.13
C LEU A 129 -0.45 -7.41 4.52
N HIS A 130 -0.77 -6.62 5.55
CA HIS A 130 -1.08 -7.12 6.89
C HIS A 130 -2.43 -7.87 6.98
N ASP A 131 -3.35 -7.64 6.03
CA ASP A 131 -4.62 -8.37 5.97
C ASP A 131 -4.47 -9.78 5.42
N TRP A 132 -3.28 -10.14 4.93
CA TRP A 132 -3.06 -11.36 4.17
C TRP A 132 -2.02 -12.27 4.83
N PRO A 133 -2.29 -13.60 4.90
CA PRO A 133 -1.26 -14.56 5.22
C PRO A 133 -0.13 -14.54 4.17
N ASP A 134 1.02 -15.12 4.51
CA ASP A 134 2.20 -15.09 3.64
C ASP A 134 1.93 -15.62 2.22
N LYS A 135 1.07 -16.63 2.06
CA LYS A 135 0.76 -17.19 0.74
C LYS A 135 0.11 -16.16 -0.19
N GLU A 136 -0.93 -15.49 0.29
CA GLU A 136 -1.67 -14.46 -0.45
C GLU A 136 -0.81 -13.20 -0.62
N ALA A 137 -0.07 -12.77 0.41
CA ALA A 137 0.85 -11.64 0.32
C ALA A 137 1.96 -11.89 -0.73
N LEU A 138 2.49 -13.11 -0.82
CA LEU A 138 3.45 -13.50 -1.87
C LEU A 138 2.84 -13.48 -3.26
N GLN A 139 1.56 -13.86 -3.41
CA GLN A 139 0.87 -13.78 -4.69
C GLN A 139 0.73 -12.33 -5.16
N ILE A 140 0.34 -11.41 -4.26
CA ILE A 140 0.25 -9.98 -4.55
C ILE A 140 1.63 -9.45 -4.99
N LEU A 141 2.67 -9.70 -4.18
CA LEU A 141 4.03 -9.27 -4.49
C LEU A 141 4.57 -9.85 -5.81
N ALA A 142 4.18 -11.08 -6.17
CA ALA A 142 4.56 -11.68 -7.44
C ALA A 142 3.95 -10.95 -8.65
N HIS A 143 2.67 -10.55 -8.57
CA HIS A 143 2.03 -9.75 -9.63
C HIS A 143 2.65 -8.36 -9.76
N LEU A 144 2.98 -7.71 -8.63
CA LEU A 144 3.69 -6.44 -8.66
C LEU A 144 5.09 -6.58 -9.25
N LYS A 145 5.85 -7.59 -8.82
CA LYS A 145 7.18 -7.88 -9.39
C LYS A 145 7.12 -8.09 -10.90
N ALA A 146 6.13 -8.81 -11.42
CA ALA A 146 5.97 -9.02 -12.85
C ALA A 146 5.69 -7.72 -13.63
N ALA A 147 5.12 -6.70 -12.99
CA ALA A 147 4.85 -5.40 -13.57
C ALA A 147 6.06 -4.45 -13.49
N MET A 148 7.00 -4.69 -12.59
CA MET A 148 8.16 -3.84 -12.34
C MET A 148 9.16 -3.83 -13.50
N LYS A 149 9.79 -2.67 -13.74
CA LYS A 149 10.98 -2.54 -14.59
C LYS A 149 12.23 -2.81 -13.73
N PRO A 150 13.02 -3.88 -14.00
CA PRO A 150 14.24 -4.18 -13.26
C PRO A 150 15.21 -2.99 -13.21
N GLY A 151 15.88 -2.80 -12.07
CA GLY A 151 16.76 -1.66 -11.79
C GLY A 151 16.04 -0.33 -11.51
N TYR A 152 14.79 -0.17 -11.97
CA TYR A 152 14.06 1.09 -11.91
C TYR A 152 12.96 1.11 -10.84
N SER A 153 12.04 0.15 -10.90
CA SER A 153 10.85 0.15 -10.06
C SER A 153 11.16 -0.24 -8.61
N ARG A 154 10.33 0.23 -7.68
CA ARG A 154 10.34 -0.15 -6.27
C ARG A 154 8.94 -0.56 -5.80
N VAL A 155 8.89 -1.45 -4.82
CA VAL A 155 7.71 -1.70 -3.99
C VAL A 155 7.95 -0.99 -2.67
N ILE A 156 7.01 -0.14 -2.27
CA ILE A 156 7.04 0.56 -0.99
C ILE A 156 5.83 0.11 -0.18
N VAL A 157 6.07 -0.37 1.03
CA VAL A 157 5.05 -0.89 1.94
C VAL A 157 5.07 -0.06 3.22
N LEU A 158 3.93 0.56 3.57
CA LEU A 158 3.74 1.29 4.82
C LEU A 158 2.83 0.48 5.73
N GLU A 159 3.41 -0.11 6.77
CA GLU A 159 2.73 -1.04 7.66
C GLU A 159 3.08 -0.80 9.12
N THR A 160 2.32 -1.44 10.01
CA THR A 160 2.70 -1.56 11.42
C THR A 160 3.92 -2.47 11.52
N ILE A 161 4.94 -2.06 12.28
CA ILE A 161 6.15 -2.87 12.46
C ILE A 161 6.19 -3.37 13.89
N MET A 162 6.05 -4.68 14.06
CA MET A 162 6.09 -5.28 15.38
C MET A 162 7.51 -5.27 15.95
N PRO A 163 7.69 -4.95 17.25
CA PRO A 163 8.94 -5.18 17.95
C PRO A 163 9.35 -6.65 17.91
N THR A 164 10.65 -6.91 17.96
CA THR A 164 11.16 -8.30 17.94
C THR A 164 10.99 -9.02 19.28
N ARG A 165 10.79 -8.27 20.37
CA ARG A 165 10.63 -8.81 21.72
C ARG A 165 9.27 -8.46 22.29
N VAL A 166 8.62 -9.46 22.90
CA VAL A 166 7.32 -9.30 23.57
C VAL A 166 7.34 -8.21 24.64
N ALA A 167 8.46 -8.06 25.37
CA ALA A 167 8.60 -7.03 26.40
C ALA A 167 8.60 -5.59 25.85
N GLU A 168 8.85 -5.42 24.54
CA GLU A 168 8.83 -4.14 23.85
C GLU A 168 7.48 -3.88 23.16
N THR A 169 6.59 -4.89 23.11
CA THR A 169 5.25 -4.78 22.53
C THR A 169 4.31 -4.03 23.45
N SER A 170 3.77 -2.93 22.97
CA SER A 170 2.72 -2.18 23.66
C SER A 170 1.38 -2.92 23.63
N PRO A 171 0.46 -2.66 24.57
CA PRO A 171 -0.88 -3.24 24.54
C PRO A 171 -1.65 -2.95 23.25
N LEU A 172 -1.41 -1.79 22.61
CA LEU A 172 -2.03 -1.43 21.34
C LEU A 172 -1.53 -2.33 20.20
N GLU A 173 -0.23 -2.56 20.10
CA GLU A 173 0.35 -3.45 19.08
C GLU A 173 -0.13 -4.89 19.25
N ALA A 174 -0.16 -5.39 20.50
CA ALA A 174 -0.71 -6.71 20.79
C ALA A 174 -2.20 -6.82 20.40
N ALA A 175 -2.99 -5.77 20.67
CA ALA A 175 -4.40 -5.74 20.31
C ALA A 175 -4.61 -5.70 18.78
N LEU A 176 -3.77 -4.95 18.05
CA LEU A 176 -3.79 -4.91 16.58
C LEU A 176 -3.42 -6.27 15.97
N ASP A 177 -2.40 -6.94 16.49
CA ASP A 177 -2.01 -8.27 16.01
C ASP A 177 -3.10 -9.33 16.28
N LEU A 178 -3.70 -9.30 17.47
CA LEU A 178 -4.87 -10.14 17.78
C LEU A 178 -6.06 -9.84 16.85
N HIS A 179 -6.29 -8.57 16.51
CA HIS A 179 -7.32 -8.17 15.54
C HIS A 179 -7.00 -8.74 14.15
N MET A 180 -5.76 -8.67 13.67
CA MET A 180 -5.34 -9.30 12.41
C MET A 180 -5.58 -10.82 12.42
N MET A 181 -5.23 -11.49 13.51
CA MET A 181 -5.45 -12.93 13.68
C MET A 181 -6.94 -13.29 13.65
N MET A 182 -7.77 -12.59 14.40
CA MET A 182 -9.19 -12.94 14.56
C MET A 182 -10.02 -12.69 13.31
N PHE A 183 -9.76 -11.59 12.60
CA PHE A 183 -10.61 -11.17 11.48
C PHE A 183 -10.08 -11.59 10.12
N PHE A 184 -8.76 -11.68 9.96
CA PHE A 184 -8.13 -11.93 8.66
C PHE A 184 -7.35 -13.25 8.61
N GLY A 185 -7.11 -13.89 9.77
CA GLY A 185 -6.20 -15.04 9.84
C GLY A 185 -4.77 -14.66 9.44
N ALA A 186 -4.41 -13.40 9.68
CA ALA A 186 -3.14 -12.80 9.31
C ALA A 186 -2.38 -12.33 10.57
N LEU A 187 -1.29 -11.59 10.37
CA LEU A 187 -0.43 -11.11 11.45
C LEU A 187 0.16 -9.74 11.11
N GLU A 188 0.45 -8.98 12.15
CA GLU A 188 1.41 -7.88 12.05
C GLU A 188 2.84 -8.46 12.05
N ARG A 189 3.74 -7.88 11.25
CA ARG A 189 5.07 -8.45 10.98
C ARG A 189 6.18 -7.58 11.56
N THR A 190 7.22 -8.23 12.06
CA THR A 190 8.52 -7.60 12.34
C THR A 190 9.23 -7.23 11.03
N GLU A 191 10.19 -6.31 11.09
CA GLU A 191 11.03 -5.94 9.94
C GLU A 191 11.72 -7.18 9.32
N GLN A 192 12.18 -8.13 10.14
CA GLN A 192 12.81 -9.36 9.67
C GLN A 192 11.84 -10.23 8.87
N GLN A 193 10.59 -10.37 9.33
CA GLN A 193 9.55 -11.10 8.61
C GLN A 193 9.20 -10.41 7.28
N TRP A 194 9.10 -9.08 7.27
CA TRP A 194 8.91 -8.31 6.03
C TRP A 194 10.05 -8.52 5.04
N SER A 195 11.30 -8.41 5.50
CA SER A 195 12.50 -8.66 4.69
C SER A 195 12.48 -10.07 4.09
N GLN A 196 12.11 -11.08 4.88
CA GLN A 196 11.99 -12.45 4.39
C GLN A 196 10.86 -12.61 3.36
N LEU A 197 9.72 -11.96 3.56
CA LEU A 197 8.60 -11.97 2.62
C LEU A 197 8.99 -11.39 1.26
N PHE A 198 9.66 -10.23 1.23
CA PHE A 198 10.17 -9.65 -0.02
C PHE A 198 11.15 -10.58 -0.72
N ARG A 199 12.10 -11.18 0.01
CA ARG A 199 13.07 -12.13 -0.55
C ARG A 199 12.40 -13.37 -1.14
N LYS A 200 11.38 -13.92 -0.46
CA LYS A 200 10.59 -15.04 -0.97
C LYS A 200 9.81 -14.67 -2.25
N ALA A 201 9.36 -13.42 -2.38
CA ALA A 201 8.79 -12.89 -3.62
C ALA A 201 9.84 -12.62 -4.71
N GLY A 202 11.13 -12.83 -4.41
CA GLY A 202 12.25 -12.57 -5.31
C GLY A 202 12.52 -11.07 -5.51
N LEU A 203 12.17 -10.23 -4.52
CA LEU A 203 12.54 -8.83 -4.45
C LEU A 203 13.74 -8.65 -3.52
N THR A 204 14.57 -7.66 -3.80
CA THR A 204 15.69 -7.28 -2.94
C THR A 204 15.21 -6.28 -1.91
N TYR A 205 15.18 -6.65 -0.63
CA TYR A 205 14.90 -5.74 0.46
C TYR A 205 16.02 -4.69 0.59
N MET A 206 15.67 -3.41 0.60
CA MET A 206 16.61 -2.30 0.59
C MET A 206 16.81 -1.72 2.00
N ARG A 207 15.72 -1.24 2.61
CA ARG A 207 15.75 -0.53 3.90
C ARG A 207 14.36 -0.35 4.49
N MET A 208 14.32 0.05 5.76
CA MET A 208 13.14 0.58 6.44
C MET A 208 13.39 2.04 6.85
N ARG A 209 12.37 2.89 6.76
CA ARG A 209 12.32 4.21 7.40
C ARG A 209 11.25 4.18 8.47
N VAL A 210 11.58 4.64 9.68
CA VAL A 210 10.63 4.71 10.80
C VAL A 210 9.80 5.99 10.66
N CYS A 211 8.48 5.87 10.72
CA CYS A 211 7.59 7.02 10.83
C CYS A 211 7.63 7.57 12.26
N GLY A 212 7.40 8.87 12.44
CA GLY A 212 7.52 9.55 13.74
C GLY A 212 6.68 8.89 14.86
N ASP A 213 5.56 8.28 14.49
CA ASP A 213 4.79 7.38 15.34
C ASP A 213 5.50 6.01 15.34
N LYS A 214 6.15 5.65 16.44
CA LYS A 214 7.07 4.49 16.59
C LYS A 214 6.58 3.12 16.09
N ASN A 215 5.32 3.01 15.71
CA ASN A 215 4.68 1.75 15.36
C ASN A 215 4.47 1.59 13.85
N GLN A 216 4.81 2.58 13.00
CA GLN A 216 4.75 2.44 11.54
C GLN A 216 6.12 2.56 10.87
N GLY A 217 6.32 1.76 9.82
CA GLY A 217 7.53 1.77 9.03
C GLY A 217 7.23 1.75 7.53
N ILE A 218 8.07 2.45 6.78
CA ILE A 218 8.09 2.44 5.31
C ILE A 218 9.22 1.49 4.90
N LEU A 219 8.84 0.35 4.33
CA LEU A 219 9.74 -0.68 3.86
C LEU A 219 9.90 -0.55 2.34
N GLU A 220 11.15 -0.56 1.86
CA GLU A 220 11.47 -0.44 0.45
C GLU A 220 12.09 -1.74 -0.08
N ALA A 221 11.58 -2.23 -1.20
CA ALA A 221 12.12 -3.38 -1.92
C ALA A 221 12.24 -3.09 -3.42
N ALA A 222 13.27 -3.64 -4.06
CA ALA A 222 13.57 -3.43 -5.48
C ALA A 222 13.50 -4.73 -6.29
N CYS A 223 13.13 -4.62 -7.56
CA CYS A 223 13.35 -5.66 -8.56
C CYS A 223 14.69 -5.35 -9.23
N GLN A 224 15.69 -6.22 -9.03
CA GLN A 224 17.00 -6.12 -9.68
C GLN A 224 17.02 -6.93 -10.98
#